data_AF-A0A6G9Y6E4-F1
#
_entry.id   AF-A0A6G9Y6E4-F1
#
_cell.length_a   1.000
_cell.length_b   1.000
_cell.length_c   1.000
_cell.angle_alpha   90.00
_cell.angle_beta   90.00
_cell.angle_gamma   90.00
#
_symmetry.space_group_name_H-M   'P 1'
#
loop_
_entity.id
_entity.type
_entity.pdbx_description
1 polymer ?
#
loop_
_entity_poly.entity_id
_entity_poly.type
_entity_poly.pdbx_seq_one_letter_code
_entity_poly.pdbx_strand_id
1 'polypeptide(L)'
;MPHAPHRPGPRPIMITATAIADLITGLDIDLDPATLAPDLPLDQQGLDSMDITTLLIAVEKTFAVKIPTTDADETLTLNQLADHINSVHR
;
A
#
# COMPACT_ATOMS: atom_id res chain seq x y z
N MET A 1 22.17 -12.49 5.31
CA MET A 1 21.39 -12.42 4.05
C MET A 1 21.35 -10.97 3.61
N PRO A 2 21.89 -10.57 2.44
CA PRO A 2 21.81 -9.18 2.00
C PRO A 2 20.51 -8.96 1.22
N HIS A 3 19.64 -8.08 1.73
CA HIS A 3 18.50 -7.58 0.96
C HIS A 3 19.03 -6.70 -0.19
N ALA A 4 18.72 -7.05 -1.42
CA ALA A 4 19.17 -6.34 -2.62
C ALA A 4 18.53 -4.93 -2.69
N PRO A 5 19.26 -3.89 -3.12
CA PRO A 5 18.68 -2.58 -3.33
C PRO A 5 17.91 -2.56 -4.66
N HIS A 6 16.58 -2.52 -4.60
CA HIS A 6 15.75 -2.22 -5.77
C HIS A 6 16.02 -0.77 -6.21
N ARG A 7 16.75 -0.58 -7.31
CA ARG A 7 16.77 0.71 -8.04
C ARG A 7 15.47 0.83 -8.85
N PRO A 8 14.61 1.83 -8.60
CA PRO A 8 13.53 2.12 -9.53
C PRO A 8 14.11 2.91 -10.72
N GLY A 9 14.00 2.35 -11.93
CA GLY A 9 14.20 3.12 -13.17
C GLY A 9 13.12 4.22 -13.32
N PRO A 10 13.26 5.14 -14.29
CA PRO A 10 12.29 6.20 -14.51
C PRO A 10 10.94 5.57 -14.89
N ARG A 11 9.97 5.62 -13.97
CA ARG A 11 8.67 4.96 -14.18
C ARG A 11 7.73 5.88 -14.98
N PRO A 12 6.88 5.31 -15.85
CA PRO A 12 5.67 5.97 -16.33
C PRO A 12 4.77 6.35 -15.12
N ILE A 13 3.63 6.98 -15.38
CA ILE A 13 2.66 7.50 -14.39
C ILE A 13 1.98 6.38 -13.56
N MET A 14 2.71 5.36 -13.13
CA MET A 14 2.24 4.22 -12.35
C MET A 14 2.30 4.55 -10.86
N ILE A 15 1.22 4.23 -10.15
CA ILE A 15 1.17 4.27 -8.69
C ILE A 15 2.19 3.28 -8.13
N THR A 16 2.89 3.67 -7.08
CA THR A 16 3.92 2.85 -6.43
C THR A 16 3.55 2.59 -4.97
N ALA A 17 4.07 1.51 -4.38
CA ALA A 17 3.87 1.21 -2.97
C ALA A 17 4.29 2.37 -2.05
N THR A 18 5.34 3.12 -2.39
CA THR A 18 5.76 4.31 -1.64
C THR A 18 4.70 5.40 -1.63
N ALA A 19 3.98 5.61 -2.74
CA ALA A 19 2.89 6.58 -2.78
C ALA A 19 1.70 6.18 -1.90
N ILE A 20 1.48 4.87 -1.76
CA ILE A 20 0.44 4.32 -0.86
C ILE A 20 0.89 4.44 0.59
N ALA A 21 2.16 4.11 0.88
CA ALA A 21 2.73 4.26 2.22
C ALA A 21 2.71 5.74 2.66
N ASP A 22 2.94 6.69 1.75
CA ASP A 22 2.87 8.12 2.06
C ASP A 22 1.48 8.53 2.57
N LEU A 23 0.41 7.87 2.12
CA LEU A 23 -0.94 8.15 2.64
C LEU A 23 -1.06 7.88 4.13
N ILE A 24 -0.30 6.92 4.68
CA ILE A 24 -0.31 6.60 6.11
C ILE A 24 0.19 7.79 6.94
N THR A 25 1.08 8.64 6.40
CA THR A 25 1.49 9.89 7.08
C THR A 25 0.32 10.84 7.34
N GLY A 26 -0.70 10.80 6.49
CA GLY A 26 -1.90 11.62 6.59
C GLY A 26 -3.01 10.98 7.42
N LEU A 27 -2.80 9.76 7.92
CA LEU A 27 -3.75 9.01 8.73
C LEU A 27 -3.29 8.99 10.19
N ASP A 28 -4.25 8.82 11.09
CA ASP A 28 -4.01 8.69 12.54
C ASP A 28 -3.56 7.25 12.87
N ILE A 29 -2.48 6.80 12.23
CA ILE A 29 -1.91 5.46 12.38
C ILE A 29 -0.55 5.60 13.07
N ASP A 30 -0.35 4.88 14.18
CA ASP A 30 0.89 4.90 14.97
C ASP A 30 1.98 4.03 14.31
N LEU A 31 2.32 4.34 13.06
CA LEU A 31 3.29 3.59 12.28
C LEU A 31 4.04 4.47 11.29
N ASP A 32 5.37 4.34 11.27
CA ASP A 32 6.22 5.06 10.33
C ASP A 32 6.14 4.41 8.93
N PRO A 33 5.68 5.14 7.90
CA PRO A 33 5.55 4.58 6.55
C PRO A 33 6.89 4.25 5.90
N ALA A 34 7.98 4.87 6.38
CA ALA A 34 9.34 4.56 5.94
C ALA A 34 9.79 3.14 6.38
N THR A 35 9.12 2.55 7.36
CA THR A 35 9.40 1.20 7.85
C THR A 35 8.61 0.12 7.12
N LEU A 36 7.64 0.51 6.28
CA LEU A 36 6.81 -0.43 5.54
C LEU A 36 7.59 -1.07 4.39
N ALA A 37 7.74 -2.39 4.48
CA ALA A 37 8.09 -3.24 3.36
C ALA A 37 6.90 -3.38 2.39
N PRO A 38 7.09 -3.18 1.08
CA PRO A 38 6.00 -3.23 0.12
C PRO A 38 5.59 -4.66 -0.29
N ASP A 39 6.45 -5.65 -0.02
CA ASP A 39 6.26 -7.06 -0.34
C ASP A 39 5.78 -7.89 0.87
N LEU A 40 5.66 -7.28 2.05
CA LEU A 40 5.19 -7.94 3.26
C LEU A 40 3.69 -7.66 3.46
N PRO A 41 2.94 -8.58 4.10
CA PRO A 41 1.54 -8.32 4.43
C PRO A 41 1.41 -7.20 5.46
N LEU A 42 0.39 -6.36 5.30
CA LEU A 42 0.16 -5.19 6.15
C LEU A 42 -0.04 -5.57 7.63
N ASP A 43 -0.73 -6.68 7.91
CA ASP A 43 -0.96 -7.15 9.29
C ASP A 43 0.36 -7.51 10.01
N GLN A 44 1.31 -8.09 9.27
CA GLN A 44 2.63 -8.46 9.80
C GLN A 44 3.57 -7.28 10.03
N GLN A 45 3.14 -6.08 9.66
CA GLN A 45 3.95 -4.87 9.73
C GLN A 45 3.57 -3.96 10.89
N GLY A 46 2.59 -4.34 11.70
CA GLY A 46 2.10 -3.55 12.82
C GLY A 46 0.89 -2.68 12.47
N LEU A 47 0.21 -2.96 11.35
CA LEU A 47 -1.09 -2.38 11.05
C LEU A 47 -2.18 -3.33 11.54
N ASP A 48 -3.06 -2.84 12.40
CA ASP A 48 -4.21 -3.62 12.82
C ASP A 48 -5.31 -3.57 11.74
N SER A 49 -6.29 -4.47 11.84
CA SER A 49 -7.43 -4.54 10.91
C SER A 49 -8.18 -3.20 10.70
N MET A 50 -8.24 -2.35 11.73
CA MET A 50 -8.82 -1.00 11.62
C MET A 50 -7.94 -0.05 10.81
N ASP A 51 -6.61 -0.11 10.98
CA ASP A 51 -5.66 0.71 10.23
C ASP A 51 -5.65 0.32 8.75
N ILE A 52 -5.64 -0.99 8.48
CA ILE A 52 -5.73 -1.53 7.12
C ILE A 52 -7.02 -1.05 6.44
N THR A 53 -8.15 -1.11 7.15
CA THR A 53 -9.43 -0.61 6.62
C THR A 53 -9.38 0.88 6.34
N THR A 54 -8.78 1.66 7.24
CA THR A 54 -8.64 3.13 7.08
C THR A 54 -7.76 3.48 5.88
N LEU A 55 -6.63 2.77 5.73
CA LEU A 55 -5.74 2.91 4.58
C LEU A 55 -6.46 2.58 3.28
N LEU A 56 -7.18 1.46 3.22
CA LEU A 56 -7.96 1.05 2.05
C LEU A 56 -8.95 2.14 1.64
N ILE A 57 -9.73 2.69 2.57
CA ILE A 57 -10.67 3.76 2.31
C ILE A 57 -9.96 5.02 1.81
N ALA A 58 -8.80 5.35 2.37
CA ALA A 58 -7.99 6.50 1.93
C ALA A 58 -7.45 6.32 0.51
N VAL A 59 -6.99 5.11 0.18
CA VAL A 59 -6.54 4.72 -1.17
C VAL A 59 -7.69 4.80 -2.17
N GLU A 60 -8.84 4.22 -1.86
CA GLU A 60 -10.04 4.28 -2.69
C GLU A 60 -10.45 5.73 -3.00
N LYS A 61 -10.45 6.60 -1.98
CA LYS A 61 -10.78 8.02 -2.14
C LYS A 61 -9.73 8.78 -2.94
N THR A 62 -8.46 8.57 -2.65
CA THR A 62 -7.34 9.30 -3.27
C THR A 62 -7.20 8.96 -4.74
N PHE A 63 -7.27 7.67 -5.05
CA PHE A 63 -7.09 7.18 -6.41
C PHE A 63 -8.41 6.93 -7.13
N ALA A 64 -9.56 7.25 -6.54
CA ALA A 64 -10.89 7.00 -7.12
C ALA A 64 -11.09 5.55 -7.60
N VAL A 65 -10.53 4.58 -6.86
CA VAL A 65 -10.68 3.14 -7.13
C VAL A 65 -11.66 2.49 -6.16
N LYS A 66 -12.12 1.28 -6.49
CA LYS A 66 -12.78 0.39 -5.53
C LYS A 66 -11.90 -0.81 -5.24
N ILE A 67 -11.70 -1.09 -3.96
CA ILE A 67 -10.98 -2.25 -3.47
C ILE A 67 -12.01 -3.12 -2.74
N PRO A 68 -12.31 -4.32 -3.25
CA PRO A 68 -13.21 -5.22 -2.56
C PRO A 68 -12.69 -5.52 -1.15
N THR A 69 -13.57 -5.57 -0.15
CA THR A 69 -13.19 -5.97 1.20
C THR A 69 -12.67 -7.40 1.29
N THR A 70 -12.92 -8.24 0.27
CA THR A 70 -12.31 -9.57 0.14
C THR A 70 -10.82 -9.51 -0.21
N ASP A 71 -10.34 -8.39 -0.76
CA ASP A 71 -8.91 -8.16 -1.01
C ASP A 71 -8.22 -7.57 0.23
N ALA A 72 -8.97 -7.16 1.26
CA ALA A 72 -8.46 -6.82 2.59
C ALA A 72 -8.13 -8.08 3.42
N ASP A 73 -7.57 -9.08 2.76
CA ASP A 73 -7.16 -10.34 3.36
C ASP A 73 -5.86 -10.16 4.17
N GLU A 74 -5.57 -11.08 5.10
CA GLU A 74 -4.35 -11.07 5.93
C GLU A 74 -3.05 -11.11 5.10
N THR A 75 -3.16 -11.37 3.79
CA THR A 75 -2.03 -11.44 2.85
C THR A 75 -1.85 -10.18 1.99
N LEU A 76 -2.66 -9.14 2.18
CA LEU A 76 -2.62 -7.91 1.40
C LEU A 76 -1.30 -7.15 1.61
N THR A 77 -0.64 -6.77 0.51
CA THR A 77 0.61 -5.99 0.52
C THR A 77 0.45 -4.64 -0.21
N LEU A 78 1.36 -3.69 0.04
CA LEU A 78 1.36 -2.41 -0.68
C LEU A 78 1.60 -2.57 -2.19
N ASN A 79 2.40 -3.56 -2.60
CA ASN A 79 2.60 -3.86 -4.01
C ASN A 79 1.32 -4.38 -4.68
N GLN A 80 0.55 -5.24 -4.00
CA GLN A 80 -0.75 -5.70 -4.49
C GLN A 80 -1.73 -4.53 -4.69
N LEU A 81 -1.79 -3.62 -3.71
CA LEU A 81 -2.61 -2.41 -3.82
C LEU A 81 -2.19 -1.54 -5.01
N ALA A 82 -0.88 -1.30 -5.18
CA ALA A 82 -0.37 -0.53 -6.30
C ALA A 82 -0.73 -1.18 -7.64
N ASP A 83 -0.57 -2.51 -7.77
CA ASP A 83 -0.92 -3.23 -8.99
C ASP A 83 -2.42 -3.15 -9.30
N HIS A 84 -3.27 -3.32 -8.29
CA HIS A 84 -4.72 -3.19 -8.45
C HIS A 84 -5.11 -1.80 -8.95
N ILE A 85 -4.58 -0.73 -8.33
CA ILE A 85 -4.88 0.66 -8.75
C ILE A 85 -4.44 0.90 -10.19
N ASN A 86 -3.24 0.46 -10.55
CA ASN A 86 -2.71 0.59 -11.91
C ASN A 86 -3.52 -0.22 -12.93
N SER A 87 -4.06 -1.37 -12.53
CA SER A 87 -4.91 -2.21 -13.38
C SER A 87 -6.28 -1.58 -13.63
N VAL A 88 -6.84 -0.87 -12.65
CA VAL A 88 -8.12 -0.13 -12.79
C VAL A 88 -7.96 1.13 -13.67
N HIS A 89 -6.81 1.79 -13.62
CA HIS A 89 -6.54 3.05 -14.35
C HIS A 89 -5.95 2.88 -15.77
N ARG A 90 -5.98 1.68 -16.35
CA ARG A 90 -5.46 1.43 -17.70
C ARG A 90 -6.32 2.01 -18.82
#